data_AF-A0A508A9A3-F1
#
_entry.id   AF-A0A508A9A3-F1
#
_cell.length_a   1.000
_cell.length_b   1.000
_cell.length_c   1.000
_cell.angle_alpha   90.00
_cell.angle_beta   90.00
_cell.angle_gamma   90.00
#
_symmetry.space_group_name_H-M   'P 1'
#
loop_
_entity.id
_entity.type
_entity.pdbx_description
1 polymer ?
#
loop_
_entity_poly.entity_id
_entity_poly.type
_entity_poly.pdbx_seq_one_letter_code
_entity_poly.pdbx_strand_id
1 'polypeptide(L)'
;MPKIQAEFDSLKALYDALKNDVQYANDIQKQTDSALANAVWESTNATNFRAAWEEFKPKLMAFEQTFADGANDVANNYNNLIIANGESLEPLPPVTAIE
;
A
#
# COMPACT_ATOMS: atom_id res chain seq x y z
N MET A 1 25.29 8.45 -18.37
CA MET A 1 23.86 8.24 -18.07
C MET A 1 23.55 7.99 -16.57
N PRO A 2 24.17 8.66 -15.58
CA PRO A 2 23.85 8.39 -14.16
C PRO A 2 22.49 8.95 -13.73
N LYS A 3 21.97 9.99 -14.40
CA LYS A 3 20.69 10.62 -14.04
C LYS A 3 19.48 9.72 -14.33
N ILE A 4 19.50 9.01 -15.46
CA ILE A 4 18.43 8.08 -15.86
C ILE A 4 18.37 6.87 -14.91
N GLN A 5 19.53 6.31 -14.52
CA GLN A 5 19.56 5.24 -13.54
C GLN A 5 18.97 5.68 -12.18
N ALA A 6 19.35 6.87 -11.69
CA ALA A 6 18.82 7.40 -10.43
C ALA A 6 17.30 7.62 -10.48
N GLU A 7 16.76 7.98 -11.65
CA GLU A 7 15.31 8.11 -11.86
C GLU A 7 14.62 6.75 -11.74
N PHE A 8 15.12 5.70 -12.43
CA PHE A 8 14.60 4.34 -12.31
C PHE A 8 14.65 3.82 -10.88
N ASP A 9 15.77 4.03 -10.17
CA ASP A 9 15.94 3.59 -8.78
C ASP A 9 14.92 4.28 -7.87
N SER A 10 14.68 5.58 -8.08
CA SER A 10 13.71 6.35 -7.29
C SER A 10 12.26 5.91 -7.52
N LEU A 11 11.88 5.64 -8.78
CA LEU A 11 10.55 5.15 -9.13
C LEU A 11 10.33 3.74 -8.58
N LYS A 12 11.33 2.86 -8.70
CA LYS A 12 11.26 1.51 -8.14
C LYS A 12 11.11 1.53 -6.62
N ALA A 13 11.87 2.38 -5.93
CA ALA A 13 11.76 2.52 -4.47
C ALA A 13 10.37 3.02 -4.04
N LEU A 14 9.80 3.98 -4.78
CA LEU A 14 8.44 4.47 -4.51
C LEU A 14 7.38 3.38 -4.77
N TYR A 15 7.50 2.65 -5.89
CA TYR A 15 6.63 1.52 -6.18
C TYR A 15 6.67 0.46 -5.07
N ASP A 16 7.87 0.06 -4.64
CA ASP A 16 8.05 -0.97 -3.61
C ASP A 16 7.46 -0.49 -2.27
N ALA A 17 7.59 0.79 -1.92
CA ALA A 17 6.96 1.37 -0.73
C ALA A 17 5.42 1.29 -0.79
N LEU A 18 4.82 1.80 -1.86
CA LEU A 18 3.36 1.81 -2.03
C LEU A 18 2.78 0.39 -2.08
N LYS A 19 3.47 -0.54 -2.77
CA LYS A 19 3.10 -1.96 -2.82
C LYS A 19 3.11 -2.60 -1.43
N ASN A 20 4.13 -2.31 -0.61
CA ASN A 20 4.20 -2.84 0.75
C ASN A 20 3.13 -2.24 1.65
N ASP A 21 2.81 -0.96 1.47
CA ASP A 21 1.76 -0.28 2.25
C ASP A 21 0.36 -0.85 1.98
N VAL A 22 0.08 -1.41 0.79
CA VAL A 22 -1.13 -2.21 0.54
C VAL A 22 -1.22 -3.38 1.53
N GLN A 23 -0.15 -4.18 1.65
CA GLN A 23 -0.13 -5.31 2.57
C GLN A 23 -0.25 -4.86 4.03
N TYR A 24 0.45 -3.78 4.41
CA TYR A 24 0.38 -3.26 5.78
C TYR A 24 -1.02 -2.75 6.14
N ALA A 25 -1.70 -2.08 5.22
CA ALA A 25 -3.08 -1.66 5.42
C ALA A 25 -3.99 -2.88 5.65
N ASN A 26 -3.86 -3.92 4.83
CA ASN A 26 -4.64 -5.15 4.97
C ASN A 26 -4.37 -5.86 6.31
N ASP A 27 -3.09 -5.99 6.68
CA ASP A 27 -2.64 -6.64 7.90
C ASP A 27 -3.17 -5.92 9.14
N ILE A 28 -3.07 -4.59 9.19
CA ILE A 28 -3.58 -3.80 10.31
C ILE A 28 -5.08 -4.04 10.51
N GLN A 29 -5.85 -4.11 9.42
CA GLN A 29 -7.29 -4.37 9.49
C GLN A 29 -7.58 -5.76 10.07
N LYS A 30 -7.02 -6.81 9.44
CA LYS A 30 -7.30 -8.21 9.79
C LYS A 30 -6.79 -8.57 11.18
N GLN A 31 -5.59 -8.12 11.54
CA GLN A 31 -5.01 -8.38 12.87
C GLN A 31 -5.79 -7.68 13.97
N THR A 32 -6.18 -6.41 13.76
CA THR A 32 -6.95 -5.64 14.77
C THR A 32 -8.34 -6.22 14.96
N ASP A 33 -9.06 -6.55 13.87
CA ASP A 33 -10.38 -7.17 13.96
C ASP A 33 -10.33 -8.52 14.70
N SER A 34 -9.37 -9.37 14.34
CA SER A 34 -9.18 -10.67 14.99
C SER A 34 -8.86 -10.50 16.48
N ALA A 35 -7.97 -9.56 16.83
CA ALA A 35 -7.63 -9.29 18.23
C ALA A 35 -8.82 -8.75 19.04
N LEU A 36 -9.59 -7.82 18.46
CA LEU A 36 -10.78 -7.25 19.11
C LEU A 36 -11.88 -8.29 19.34
N ALA A 37 -12.08 -9.22 18.39
CA ALA A 37 -13.07 -10.29 18.49
C ALA A 37 -12.71 -11.34 19.55
N ASN A 38 -11.41 -11.56 19.80
CA ASN A 38 -10.91 -12.57 20.71
C ASN A 38 -10.65 -12.06 22.15
N ALA A 39 -10.75 -10.75 22.38
CA ALA A 39 -10.44 -10.14 23.68
C ALA A 39 -11.70 -9.77 24.48
N VAL A 40 -11.78 -10.19 25.74
CA VAL A 40 -12.76 -9.68 26.72
C VAL A 40 -12.23 -8.35 27.27
N TRP A 41 -12.50 -7.27 26.56
CA TRP A 41 -12.09 -5.91 26.91
C TRP A 41 -13.29 -4.97 26.95
N GLU A 42 -13.76 -4.63 28.16
CA GLU A 42 -15.05 -3.96 28.42
C GLU A 42 -14.93 -2.59 29.11
N SER A 43 -13.73 -2.04 29.24
CA SER A 43 -13.54 -0.73 29.88
C SER A 43 -14.02 0.43 28.98
N THR A 44 -14.15 1.63 29.54
CA THR A 44 -14.47 2.85 28.76
C THR A 44 -13.52 3.07 27.58
N ASN A 45 -12.23 2.77 27.75
CA ASN A 45 -11.26 2.88 26.66
C ASN A 45 -11.52 1.85 25.55
N ALA A 46 -12.06 0.68 25.89
CA ALA A 46 -12.44 -0.34 24.93
C ALA A 46 -13.60 0.13 24.04
N THR A 47 -14.58 0.80 24.63
CA THR A 47 -15.70 1.44 23.90
C THR A 47 -15.18 2.55 22.99
N ASN A 48 -14.35 3.45 23.52
CA ASN A 48 -13.78 4.56 22.75
C ASN A 48 -12.93 4.06 21.57
N PHE A 49 -12.10 3.04 21.81
CA PHE A 49 -11.27 2.46 20.76
C PHE A 49 -12.13 1.81 19.66
N ARG A 50 -13.11 0.98 20.02
CA ARG A 50 -14.00 0.35 19.03
C ARG A 50 -14.76 1.38 18.20
N ALA A 51 -15.25 2.46 18.82
CA ALA A 51 -15.89 3.55 18.08
C ALA A 51 -14.93 4.23 17.08
N ALA A 52 -13.70 4.53 17.50
CA ALA A 52 -12.69 5.10 16.60
C ALA A 52 -12.27 4.12 15.50
N TRP A 53 -12.19 2.83 15.81
CA TRP A 53 -11.84 1.78 14.86
C TRP A 53 -12.91 1.62 13.77
N GLU A 54 -14.20 1.59 14.14
CA GLU A 54 -15.31 1.55 13.19
C GLU A 54 -15.31 2.76 12.24
N GLU A 55 -14.89 3.95 12.68
CA GLU A 55 -14.76 5.12 11.81
C GLU A 55 -13.50 5.07 10.93
N PHE A 56 -12.37 4.64 11.49
CA PHE A 56 -11.08 4.67 10.81
C PHE A 56 -10.89 3.54 9.81
N LYS A 57 -11.31 2.31 10.15
CA LYS A 57 -11.10 1.11 9.32
C LYS A 57 -11.60 1.29 7.87
N PRO A 58 -12.80 1.82 7.59
CA PRO A 58 -13.23 2.06 6.21
C PRO A 58 -12.34 3.05 5.46
N LYS A 59 -11.76 4.04 6.17
CA LYS A 59 -10.80 4.99 5.58
C LYS A 59 -9.48 4.30 5.27
N LEU A 60 -9.02 3.40 6.14
CA LEU A 60 -7.84 2.57 5.90
C LEU A 60 -8.04 1.65 4.68
N MET A 61 -9.20 1.01 4.56
CA MET A 61 -9.58 0.20 3.38
C MET A 61 -9.57 1.04 2.09
N ALA A 62 -10.14 2.24 2.11
CA ALA A 62 -10.12 3.14 0.96
C ALA A 62 -8.68 3.58 0.61
N PHE A 63 -7.84 3.76 1.63
CA PHE A 63 -6.44 4.15 1.42
C PHE A 63 -5.59 2.99 0.89
N GLU A 64 -5.90 1.75 1.25
CA GLU A 64 -5.31 0.54 0.64
C GLU A 64 -5.49 0.54 -0.89
N GLN A 65 -6.69 0.86 -1.39
CA GLN A 65 -6.92 1.01 -2.82
C GLN A 65 -6.08 2.16 -3.41
N THR A 66 -5.95 3.27 -2.68
CA THR A 66 -5.15 4.42 -3.13
C THR A 66 -3.66 4.07 -3.22
N PHE A 67 -3.13 3.24 -2.32
CA PHE A 67 -1.77 2.72 -2.41
C PHE A 67 -1.58 1.86 -3.66
N ALA A 68 -2.53 0.96 -3.96
CA ALA A 68 -2.48 0.13 -5.16
C ALA A 68 -2.53 0.97 -6.44
N ASP A 69 -3.45 1.95 -6.52
CA ASP A 69 -3.57 2.86 -7.65
C ASP A 69 -2.30 3.68 -7.87
N GLY A 70 -1.71 4.22 -6.79
CA GLY A 70 -0.44 4.93 -6.84
C GLY A 70 0.72 4.04 -7.29
N ALA A 71 0.81 2.81 -6.77
CA ALA A 71 1.84 1.86 -7.19
C ALA A 71 1.72 1.54 -8.70
N ASN A 72 0.49 1.35 -9.19
CA ASN A 72 0.24 1.11 -10.61
C ASN A 72 0.63 2.30 -11.50
N ASP A 73 0.35 3.54 -11.07
CA ASP A 73 0.77 4.73 -11.81
C ASP A 73 2.30 4.84 -11.90
N VAL A 74 2.99 4.61 -10.78
CA VAL A 74 4.46 4.59 -10.74
C VAL A 74 5.04 3.47 -11.60
N ALA A 75 4.46 2.28 -11.58
CA ALA A 75 4.85 1.16 -12.43
C ALA A 75 4.68 1.51 -13.91
N ASN A 76 3.56 2.13 -14.28
CA ASN A 76 3.32 2.58 -15.66
C ASN A 76 4.37 3.61 -16.10
N ASN A 77 4.70 4.58 -15.25
CA ASN A 77 5.73 5.56 -15.55
C ASN A 77 7.10 4.90 -15.74
N TYR A 78 7.51 4.03 -14.81
CA TYR A 78 8.76 3.27 -14.88
C TYR A 78 8.83 2.43 -16.17
N ASN A 79 7.78 1.68 -16.49
CA ASN A 79 7.71 0.81 -17.67
C ASN A 79 7.75 1.62 -18.98
N ASN A 80 7.08 2.77 -19.03
CA ASN A 80 7.12 3.67 -20.18
C ASN A 80 8.53 4.25 -20.38
N LEU A 81 9.24 4.59 -19.31
CA LEU A 81 10.62 5.07 -19.37
C LEU A 81 11.59 3.99 -19.85
N ILE A 82 11.40 2.73 -19.47
CA ILE A 82 12.19 1.60 -20.01
C ILE A 82 12.06 1.57 -21.54
N ILE A 83 10.82 1.59 -22.04
CA ILE A 83 10.53 1.51 -23.47
C ILE A 83 11.09 2.74 -24.21
N ALA A 84 10.86 3.95 -23.68
CA ALA A 84 11.27 5.19 -24.31
C ALA A 84 12.80 5.34 -24.43
N ASN A 85 13.55 4.79 -23.47
CA ASN A 85 15.01 4.86 -23.44
C ASN A 85 15.70 3.60 -23.97
N GLY A 86 14.95 2.55 -24.32
CA GLY A 86 15.51 1.28 -24.83
C GLY A 86 16.30 0.49 -23.79
N GLU A 87 15.95 0.63 -22.51
CA GLU A 87 16.62 -0.03 -21.40
C GLU A 87 16.24 -1.50 -21.32
N SER A 88 17.14 -2.35 -20.81
CA SER A 88 16.90 -3.79 -20.63
C SER A 88 16.60 -4.13 -19.16
N LEU A 89 15.69 -3.38 -18.54
CA LEU A 89 15.24 -3.59 -17.17
C LEU A 89 13.94 -4.41 -17.12
N GLU A 90 13.71 -5.12 -16.01
CA GLU A 90 12.48 -5.87 -15.79
C GLU A 90 11.30 -4.91 -15.52
N PRO A 91 10.17 -5.03 -16.24
CA PRO A 91 8.98 -4.23 -15.98
C PRO A 91 8.39 -4.51 -14.59
N LEU A 92 7.87 -3.47 -13.95
CA LEU A 92 7.16 -3.60 -12.67
C LEU A 92 5.74 -4.15 -12.91
N PRO A 93 5.32 -5.18 -12.17
CA PRO A 93 4.00 -5.79 -12.32
C PRO A 93 2.90 -4.93 -11.67
N PRO A 94 1.64 -5.10 -12.10
CA PRO A 94 0.51 -4.41 -11.47
C PRO A 94 0.32 -4.87 -10.01
N VAL A 95 -0.20 -3.97 -9.19
CA VAL A 95 -0.53 -4.16 -7.78
C VAL A 95 -2.05 -4.07 -7.63
N THR A 96 -2.62 -4.92 -6.78
CA THR A 96 -4.04 -4.92 -6.43
C THR A 96 -4.19 -4.76 -4.94
N ALA A 97 -5.24 -4.04 -4.50
CA ALA A 97 -5.67 -4.10 -3.10
C ALA A 97 -6.04 -5.54 -2.71
N ILE A 98 -5.91 -5.87 -1.43
CA ILE A 98 -6.16 -7.21 -0.92
C ILE A 98 -7.55 -7.24 -0.29
N GLU A 99 -8.43 -8.09 -0.82
CA GLU A 99 -9.77 -8.31 -0.26
C GLU A 99 -9.73 -9.03 1.12
#